data_AF-A0A969GIH8-F1
#
_entry.id   AF-A0A969GIH8-F1
#
_cell.length_a   1.000
_cell.length_b   1.000
_cell.length_c   1.000
_cell.angle_alpha   90.00
_cell.angle_beta   90.00
_cell.angle_gamma   90.00
#
_symmetry.space_group_name_H-M   'P 1'
#
loop_
_entity.id
_entity.type
_entity.pdbx_description
1 polymer ?
#
loop_
_entity_poly.entity_id
_entity_poly.type
_entity_poly.pdbx_seq_one_letter_code
_entity_poly.pdbx_strand_id
1 'polypeptide(L)'
;MEAFIRAHGKRAVKVHLPIGEKHDFKGVVDIIGMKAYMGDGKTTADIPADLKEAADKAHFDLVEAAAEGEDELMEKYLENGSLSDAEMVRGLEDVVYAGSFVPIFCSAGGHEVGAIALLNDIIDLLPPPAHAPKRVAQGKDGEEELKAEDSAPLAAYVWKTTADPFVGKMTYFRVFSGSITADAHVWNQNKSADERMSGLHFQRGKEVIPAKVVHAGDIAAVSKLNATSTGDTFCDKGHPLTIVKPTFPAALYRVAITPKTQADAAKISSTLTRLCEEDMTLSWHNDPVTHETVLQGMGDQQIDVAVHRTQTKFQVGIIIHEPKIPYREGITRKATAQYRHKNNPVEQGNLAKCI
;
A
#
# COMPACT_ATOMS: atom_id res chain seq x y z
N MET A 1 17.76 8.99 15.99
CA MET A 1 18.76 8.07 15.40
C MET A 1 19.04 6.88 16.31
N GLU A 2 19.60 7.06 17.51
CA GLU A 2 19.92 5.93 18.42
C GLU A 2 18.74 5.01 18.72
N ALA A 3 17.56 5.58 19.00
CA ALA A 3 16.35 4.81 19.21
C ALA A 3 15.96 3.96 17.98
N PHE A 4 16.20 4.47 16.77
CA PHE A 4 15.95 3.74 15.52
C PHE A 4 16.93 2.57 15.37
N ILE A 5 18.22 2.82 15.57
CA ILE A 5 19.27 1.79 15.52
C ILE A 5 18.98 0.69 16.53
N ARG A 6 18.63 1.05 17.77
CA ARG A 6 18.29 0.09 18.83
C ARG A 6 17.06 -0.75 18.50
N ALA A 7 16.04 -0.15 17.88
CA ALA A 7 14.79 -0.84 17.57
C ALA A 7 14.89 -1.74 16.33
N HIS A 8 15.69 -1.36 15.33
CA HIS A 8 15.72 -2.04 14.02
C HIS A 8 17.04 -2.77 13.74
N GLY A 9 18.08 -2.56 14.55
CA GLY A 9 19.40 -3.19 14.36
C GLY A 9 20.11 -2.75 13.07
N LYS A 10 19.66 -1.67 12.41
CA LYS A 10 20.23 -1.15 11.17
C LYS A 10 21.19 0.00 11.42
N ARG A 11 22.23 0.11 10.60
CA ARG A 11 23.12 1.30 10.55
C ARG A 11 22.35 2.46 9.92
N ALA A 12 22.58 3.65 10.46
CA ALA A 12 22.00 4.88 9.96
C ALA A 12 23.10 5.89 9.71
N VAL A 13 22.95 6.71 8.68
CA VAL A 13 23.91 7.76 8.31
C VAL A 13 23.17 9.07 8.20
N LYS A 14 23.75 10.16 8.71
CA LYS A 14 23.14 11.49 8.60
C LYS A 14 23.49 12.06 7.23
N VAL A 15 22.47 12.24 6.39
CA VAL A 15 22.61 12.97 5.11
C VAL A 15 22.30 14.45 5.32
N HIS A 16 21.40 14.77 6.27
CA HIS A 16 21.13 16.15 6.67
C HIS A 16 21.48 16.44 8.13
N LEU A 17 21.97 17.65 8.40
CA LEU A 17 21.99 18.24 9.74
C LEU A 17 21.02 19.43 9.83
N PRO A 18 20.20 19.53 10.89
CA PRO A 18 19.30 20.67 11.04
C PRO A 18 20.04 21.95 11.39
N ILE A 19 19.63 23.07 10.80
CA ILE A 19 20.07 24.41 11.17
C ILE A 19 18.99 25.02 12.07
N GLY A 20 19.28 25.07 13.36
CA GLY A 20 18.34 25.46 14.41
C GLY A 20 17.45 24.30 14.90
N GLU A 21 16.56 24.59 15.85
CA GLU A 21 15.65 23.60 16.44
C GLU A 21 14.24 24.16 16.64
N LYS A 22 13.23 23.28 16.58
CA LYS A 22 11.82 23.61 16.83
C LYS A 22 11.36 24.82 15.98
N HIS A 23 11.02 25.93 16.62
CA HIS A 23 10.57 27.17 15.97
C HIS A 23 11.70 27.92 15.28
N ASP A 24 12.95 27.70 15.68
CA ASP A 24 14.14 28.31 15.10
C ASP A 24 14.75 27.45 13.98
N PHE A 25 14.10 26.35 13.59
CA PHE A 25 14.52 25.53 12.46
C PHE A 25 14.36 26.30 11.15
N LYS A 26 15.49 26.61 10.50
CA LYS A 26 15.57 27.53 9.36
C LYS A 26 16.16 26.91 8.10
N GLY A 27 16.69 25.70 8.20
CA GLY A 27 17.34 25.05 7.08
C GLY A 27 17.97 23.72 7.43
N VAL A 28 18.64 23.13 6.45
CA VAL A 28 19.40 21.90 6.59
C VAL A 28 20.77 22.07 5.96
N VAL A 29 21.79 21.47 6.56
CA VAL A 29 23.08 21.24 5.91
C VAL A 29 22.97 19.91 5.20
N ASP A 30 23.14 19.93 3.88
CA ASP A 30 23.39 18.75 3.07
C ASP A 30 24.85 18.33 3.27
N ILE A 31 25.02 17.10 3.74
CA ILE A 31 26.32 16.51 4.04
C ILE A 31 26.95 15.95 2.77
N ILE A 32 26.21 15.59 1.73
CA ILE A 32 26.79 15.09 0.49
C ILE A 32 27.49 16.22 -0.26
N GLY A 33 26.77 17.31 -0.52
CA GLY A 33 27.31 18.49 -1.19
C GLY A 33 28.05 19.48 -0.28
N MET A 34 28.09 19.23 1.03
CA MET A 34 28.65 20.11 2.06
C MET A 34 28.18 21.57 1.95
N LYS A 35 26.86 21.76 1.79
CA LYS A 35 26.21 23.07 1.63
C LYS A 35 24.99 23.22 2.52
N ALA A 36 24.69 24.45 2.91
CA ALA A 36 23.46 24.77 3.65
C ALA A 36 22.33 25.16 2.70
N TYR A 37 21.15 24.56 2.91
CA TYR A 37 19.88 24.89 2.29
C TYR A 37 19.00 25.62 3.31
N MET A 38 18.81 26.92 3.12
CA MET A 38 18.06 27.78 4.04
C MET A 38 16.66 28.10 3.49
N GLY A 39 15.69 28.34 4.39
CA GLY A 39 14.35 28.77 4.04
C GLY A 39 13.66 27.79 3.08
N ASP A 40 13.32 28.28 1.88
CA ASP A 40 12.66 27.49 0.83
C ASP A 40 13.59 26.51 0.11
N GLY A 41 14.90 26.55 0.38
CA GLY A 41 15.89 25.63 -0.18
C GLY A 41 16.29 25.91 -1.63
N LYS A 42 15.88 27.04 -2.23
CA LYS A 42 16.26 27.35 -3.63
C LYS A 42 17.69 27.86 -3.78
N THR A 43 18.21 28.49 -2.73
CA THR A 43 19.57 29.02 -2.69
C THR A 43 20.41 28.24 -1.70
N THR A 44 21.60 27.86 -2.13
CA THR A 44 22.62 27.29 -1.25
C THR A 44 23.42 28.41 -0.57
N ALA A 45 23.87 28.14 0.63
CA ALA A 45 24.75 29.01 1.43
C ALA A 45 25.89 28.18 2.03
N ASP A 46 26.90 28.87 2.55
CA ASP A 46 27.96 28.22 3.31
C ASP A 46 27.41 27.65 4.63
N ILE A 47 28.04 26.57 5.10
CA ILE A 47 27.69 25.94 6.37
C ILE A 47 27.95 26.94 7.51
N PRO A 48 26.97 27.19 8.41
CA PRO A 48 27.18 28.01 9.59
C PRO A 48 28.39 27.54 10.41
N ALA A 49 29.20 28.49 10.91
CA ALA A 49 30.47 28.18 11.57
C ALA A 49 30.31 27.28 12.81
N ASP A 50 29.19 27.42 13.52
CA ASP A 50 28.80 26.60 14.68
C ASP A 50 28.47 25.15 14.32
N LEU A 51 28.08 24.89 13.06
CA LEU A 51 27.76 23.55 12.56
C LEU A 51 28.90 22.92 11.74
N LYS A 52 29.94 23.69 11.41
CA LYS A 52 31.01 23.23 10.51
C LYS A 52 31.71 21.97 11.02
N GLU A 53 32.13 21.95 12.29
CA GLU A 53 32.77 20.79 12.90
C GLU A 53 31.85 19.54 12.90
N ALA A 54 30.58 19.74 13.21
CA ALA A 54 29.59 18.66 13.21
C ALA A 54 29.32 18.14 11.78
N ALA A 55 29.29 19.03 10.79
CA ALA A 55 29.13 18.67 9.39
C ALA A 55 30.34 17.92 8.85
N ASP A 56 31.56 18.38 9.16
CA ASP A 56 32.80 17.70 8.73
C ASP A 56 32.90 16.29 9.33
N LYS A 57 32.50 16.12 10.60
CA LYS A 57 32.39 14.80 11.21
C LYS A 57 31.33 13.92 10.53
N ALA A 58 30.13 14.46 10.28
CA ALA A 58 29.07 13.71 9.61
C ALA A 58 29.46 13.31 8.18
N HIS A 59 30.19 14.19 7.48
CA HIS A 59 30.75 13.92 6.16
C HIS A 59 31.78 12.79 6.21
N PHE A 60 32.67 12.81 7.20
CA PHE A 60 33.62 11.72 7.41
C PHE A 60 32.91 10.37 7.63
N ASP A 61 31.93 10.33 8.53
CA ASP A 61 31.13 9.13 8.80
C ASP A 61 30.36 8.65 7.53
N LEU A 62 29.94 9.60 6.69
CA LEU A 62 29.21 9.34 5.44
C LEU A 62 30.15 8.81 4.33
N VAL A 63 31.37 9.33 4.22
CA VAL A 63 32.39 8.81 3.28
C VAL A 63 32.83 7.40 3.69
N GLU A 64 33.01 7.15 4.99
CA GLU A 64 33.29 5.80 5.51
C GLU A 64 32.17 4.82 5.13
N ALA A 65 30.91 5.23 5.32
CA ALA A 65 29.77 4.43 4.92
C ALA A 65 29.69 4.19 3.41
N ALA A 66 30.03 5.20 2.60
CA ALA A 66 30.07 5.08 1.14
C ALA A 66 31.13 4.07 0.68
N ALA A 67 32.29 4.05 1.34
CA ALA A 67 33.37 3.11 1.03
C ALA A 67 32.95 1.64 1.22
N GLU A 68 31.99 1.35 2.10
CA GLU A 68 31.45 0.00 2.30
C GLU A 68 30.51 -0.48 1.18
N GLY A 69 30.14 0.39 0.23
CA GLY A 69 29.28 0.01 -0.90
C GLY A 69 29.95 -0.98 -1.85
N GLU A 70 31.27 -0.83 -2.04
CA GLU A 70 32.04 -1.61 -3.01
C GLU A 70 33.45 -1.91 -2.46
N ASP A 71 33.96 -3.11 -2.72
CA ASP A 71 35.30 -3.52 -2.29
C ASP A 71 36.39 -2.58 -2.83
N GLU A 72 36.26 -2.11 -4.08
CA GLU A 72 37.21 -1.17 -4.68
C GLU A 72 37.24 0.20 -3.96
N LEU A 73 36.07 0.68 -3.52
CA LEU A 73 35.96 1.95 -2.78
C LEU A 73 36.55 1.81 -1.37
N MET A 74 36.34 0.66 -0.73
CA MET A 74 36.91 0.33 0.56
C MET A 74 38.45 0.35 0.51
N GLU A 75 39.05 -0.35 -0.46
CA GLU A 75 40.51 -0.37 -0.63
C GLU A 75 41.06 1.04 -0.86
N LYS A 76 40.42 1.82 -1.76
CA LYS A 76 40.84 3.19 -2.04
C LYS A 76 40.76 4.11 -0.82
N TYR A 77 39.71 3.96 -0.02
CA TYR A 77 39.53 4.73 1.22
C TYR A 77 40.58 4.36 2.27
N LEU A 78 40.92 3.08 2.43
CA LEU A 78 41.98 2.63 3.35
C LEU A 78 43.37 3.13 2.94
N GLU A 79 43.65 3.23 1.64
CA GLU A 79 44.92 3.72 1.11
C GLU A 79 45.05 5.25 1.17
N ASN A 80 44.03 5.97 0.72
CA ASN A 80 44.10 7.42 0.48
C ASN A 80 43.36 8.26 1.52
N GLY A 81 42.56 7.64 2.39
CA GLY A 81 41.74 8.31 3.41
C GLY A 81 40.59 9.16 2.88
N SER A 82 40.32 9.15 1.57
CA SER A 82 39.24 9.93 0.95
C SER A 82 38.73 9.29 -0.35
N LEU A 83 37.50 9.66 -0.73
CA LEU A 83 36.85 9.32 -2.00
C LEU A 83 36.54 10.62 -2.75
N SER A 84 36.45 10.56 -4.08
CA SER A 84 35.88 11.68 -4.85
C SER A 84 34.36 11.75 -4.67
N ASP A 85 33.75 12.91 -4.90
CA ASP A 85 32.31 13.11 -4.75
C ASP A 85 31.49 12.08 -5.55
N ALA A 86 31.92 11.76 -6.79
CA ALA A 86 31.24 10.79 -7.63
C ALA A 86 31.35 9.34 -7.08
N GLU A 87 32.49 8.98 -6.52
CA GLU A 87 32.71 7.68 -5.89
C GLU A 87 31.92 7.55 -4.59
N MET A 88 31.87 8.63 -3.81
CA MET A 88 31.07 8.70 -2.59
C MET A 88 29.59 8.51 -2.91
N VAL A 89 29.04 9.24 -3.89
CA VAL A 89 27.62 9.09 -4.28
C VAL A 89 27.34 7.67 -4.76
N ARG A 90 28.19 7.11 -5.62
CA ARG A 90 28.06 5.73 -6.11
C ARG A 90 28.04 4.71 -4.97
N GLY A 91 28.99 4.80 -4.05
CA GLY A 91 29.05 3.92 -2.88
C GLY A 91 27.82 4.08 -1.97
N LEU A 92 27.30 5.30 -1.83
CA LEU A 92 26.07 5.58 -1.09
C LEU A 92 24.84 4.97 -1.75
N GLU A 93 24.70 5.07 -3.07
CA GLU A 93 23.62 4.43 -3.83
C GLU A 93 23.60 2.94 -3.52
N ASP A 94 24.73 2.25 -3.66
CA ASP A 94 24.82 0.80 -3.46
C ASP A 94 24.43 0.37 -2.04
N VAL A 95 24.91 1.07 -1.00
CA VAL A 95 24.54 0.74 0.38
C VAL A 95 23.08 1.04 0.72
N VAL A 96 22.50 2.10 0.12
CA VAL A 96 21.10 2.47 0.28
C VAL A 96 20.20 1.48 -0.46
N TYR A 97 20.58 1.09 -1.69
CA TYR A 97 19.83 0.15 -2.52
C TYR A 97 19.82 -1.24 -1.89
N ALA A 98 20.94 -1.68 -1.32
CA ALA A 98 21.03 -2.91 -0.53
C ALA A 98 20.25 -2.85 0.79
N GLY A 99 19.94 -1.64 1.28
CA GLY A 99 19.25 -1.43 2.55
C GLY A 99 20.10 -1.77 3.79
N SER A 100 21.43 -1.83 3.61
CA SER A 100 22.46 -2.02 4.64
C SER A 100 22.58 -0.77 5.52
N PHE A 101 22.42 0.40 4.90
CA PHE A 101 22.40 1.69 5.58
C PHE A 101 21.08 2.41 5.34
N VAL A 102 20.64 3.15 6.36
CA VAL A 102 19.42 3.96 6.29
C VAL A 102 19.81 5.44 6.32
N PRO A 103 19.63 6.18 5.21
CA PRO A 103 19.94 7.60 5.18
C PRO A 103 18.92 8.37 6.02
N ILE A 104 19.42 9.29 6.85
CA ILE A 104 18.61 10.13 7.73
C ILE A 104 18.60 11.54 7.18
N PHE A 105 17.40 11.95 6.75
CA PHE A 105 17.11 13.29 6.28
C PHE A 105 16.39 14.11 7.36
N CYS A 106 16.42 15.43 7.21
CA CYS A 106 15.68 16.38 8.03
C CYS A 106 14.84 17.30 7.14
N SER A 107 13.60 17.57 7.54
CA SER A 107 12.70 18.52 6.89
C SER A 107 11.57 18.91 7.85
N ALA A 108 11.07 20.14 7.72
CA ALA A 108 9.84 20.60 8.35
C ALA A 108 8.76 20.79 7.29
N GLY A 109 8.04 19.71 6.95
CA GLY A 109 7.08 19.71 5.84
C GLY A 109 5.97 20.77 5.96
N GLY A 110 5.49 21.06 7.18
CA GLY A 110 4.47 22.10 7.39
C GLY A 110 4.95 23.55 7.15
N HIS A 111 6.27 23.76 7.14
CA HIS A 111 6.91 25.05 6.84
C HIS A 111 7.69 25.02 5.52
N GLU A 112 7.64 23.90 4.80
CA GLU A 112 8.35 23.66 3.53
C GLU A 112 9.89 23.81 3.62
N VAL A 113 10.45 23.79 4.83
CA VAL A 113 11.91 23.92 5.04
C VAL A 113 12.61 22.58 4.86
N GLY A 114 13.68 22.56 4.05
CA GLY A 114 14.47 21.36 3.74
C GLY A 114 13.80 20.40 2.75
N ALA A 115 12.63 20.74 2.21
CA ALA A 115 11.91 19.88 1.27
C ALA A 115 12.63 19.71 -0.07
N ILE A 116 13.21 20.79 -0.62
CA ILE A 116 13.95 20.73 -1.89
C ILE A 116 15.20 19.84 -1.77
N ALA A 117 15.98 20.00 -0.69
CA ALA A 117 17.15 19.16 -0.44
C ALA A 117 16.75 17.68 -0.37
N LEU A 118 15.71 17.35 0.40
CA LEU A 118 15.18 15.99 0.48
C LEU A 118 14.74 15.43 -0.89
N LEU A 119 14.10 16.24 -1.73
CA LEU A 119 13.65 15.81 -3.06
C LEU A 119 14.83 15.57 -4.01
N ASN A 120 15.91 16.35 -3.91
CA ASN A 120 17.13 16.11 -4.67
C ASN A 120 17.79 14.81 -4.22
N ASP A 121 17.94 14.61 -2.91
CA ASP A 121 18.52 13.37 -2.38
C ASP A 121 17.69 12.12 -2.72
N ILE A 122 16.37 12.26 -2.84
CA ILE A 122 15.51 11.17 -3.33
C ILE A 122 15.86 10.78 -4.76
N ILE A 123 16.19 11.75 -5.62
CA ILE A 123 16.60 11.51 -7.00
C ILE A 123 17.98 10.86 -7.03
N ASP A 124 18.89 11.32 -6.18
CA ASP A 124 20.29 10.91 -6.19
C ASP A 124 20.57 9.60 -5.43
N LEU A 125 19.75 9.23 -4.43
CA LEU A 125 20.05 8.11 -3.52
C LEU A 125 19.01 6.99 -3.49
N LEU A 126 17.80 7.17 -4.04
CA LEU A 126 16.80 6.10 -4.04
C LEU A 126 16.81 5.30 -5.35
N PRO A 127 16.59 3.97 -5.28
CA PRO A 127 16.77 3.12 -6.45
C PRO A 127 15.72 3.42 -7.52
N PRO A 128 16.14 3.65 -8.79
CA PRO A 128 15.21 3.67 -9.90
C PRO A 128 14.61 2.27 -10.11
N PRO A 129 13.52 2.14 -10.89
CA PRO A 129 12.87 0.84 -11.12
C PRO A 129 13.81 -0.25 -11.67
N ALA A 130 14.84 0.11 -12.43
CA ALA A 130 15.84 -0.81 -12.96
C ALA A 130 16.73 -1.46 -11.87
N HIS A 131 16.93 -0.78 -10.74
CA HIS A 131 17.68 -1.26 -9.59
C HIS A 131 16.76 -1.73 -8.44
N ALA A 132 15.47 -1.90 -8.71
CA ALA A 132 14.54 -2.41 -7.72
C ALA A 132 14.85 -3.89 -7.37
N PRO A 133 14.50 -4.34 -6.16
CA PRO A 133 14.64 -5.75 -5.80
C PRO A 133 13.95 -6.66 -6.80
N LYS A 134 14.60 -7.78 -7.14
CA LYS A 134 14.06 -8.79 -8.05
C LYS A 134 12.63 -9.15 -7.68
N ARG A 135 11.74 -9.10 -8.66
CA ARG A 135 10.33 -9.51 -8.51
C ARG A 135 10.11 -10.77 -9.32
N VAL A 136 9.29 -11.67 -8.77
CA VAL A 136 8.89 -12.90 -9.44
C VAL A 136 7.38 -12.91 -9.66
N ALA A 137 6.96 -13.53 -10.75
CA ALA A 137 5.57 -13.88 -11.01
C ALA A 137 5.46 -15.40 -11.15
N GLN A 138 4.29 -15.93 -10.82
CA GLN A 138 3.95 -17.32 -11.11
C GLN A 138 3.49 -17.41 -12.58
N GLY A 139 4.31 -18.03 -13.41
CA GLY A 139 3.98 -18.39 -14.77
C GLY A 139 3.41 -19.81 -14.89
N LYS A 140 3.20 -20.25 -16.13
CA LYS A 140 2.65 -21.58 -16.44
C LYS A 140 3.58 -22.71 -16.01
N ASP A 141 4.89 -22.53 -16.19
CA ASP A 141 5.90 -23.56 -15.99
C ASP A 141 6.69 -23.39 -14.68
N GLY A 142 6.38 -22.37 -13.87
CA GLY A 142 7.08 -22.08 -12.62
C GLY A 142 7.15 -20.60 -12.30
N GLU A 143 8.02 -20.24 -11.36
CA GLU A 143 8.33 -18.83 -11.08
C GLU A 143 9.17 -18.23 -12.22
N GLU A 144 8.81 -17.02 -12.64
CA GLU A 144 9.50 -16.24 -13.67
C GLU A 144 9.98 -14.92 -13.07
N GLU A 145 11.24 -14.57 -13.31
CA GLU A 145 11.81 -13.29 -12.89
C GLU A 145 11.31 -12.17 -13.82
N LEU A 146 10.77 -11.11 -13.22
CA LEU A 146 10.30 -9.92 -13.92
C LEU A 146 11.44 -8.92 -14.05
N LYS A 147 11.82 -8.61 -15.28
CA LYS A 147 12.80 -7.58 -15.59
C LYS A 147 12.09 -6.27 -15.93
N ALA A 148 12.62 -5.16 -15.43
CA ALA A 148 12.12 -3.83 -15.74
C ALA A 148 12.54 -3.38 -17.15
N GLU A 149 12.04 -4.08 -18.17
CA GLU A 149 12.35 -3.86 -19.58
C GLU A 149 11.04 -3.74 -20.39
N ASP A 150 10.95 -2.73 -21.25
CA ASP A 150 9.75 -2.46 -22.06
C ASP A 150 9.45 -3.54 -23.10
N SER A 151 10.49 -4.24 -23.57
CA SER A 151 10.40 -5.31 -24.57
C SER A 151 10.08 -6.67 -23.99
N ALA A 152 10.11 -6.82 -22.67
CA ALA A 152 9.79 -8.07 -22.00
C ALA A 152 8.26 -8.30 -21.98
N PRO A 153 7.78 -9.54 -21.72
CA PRO A 153 6.35 -9.83 -21.60
C PRO A 153 5.67 -8.94 -20.55
N LEU A 154 4.42 -8.57 -20.81
CA LEU A 154 3.69 -7.69 -19.91
C LEU A 154 3.45 -8.37 -18.56
N ALA A 155 3.84 -7.70 -17.50
CA ALA A 155 3.45 -8.04 -16.14
C ALA A 155 3.18 -6.75 -15.36
N ALA A 156 1.91 -6.49 -15.04
CA ALA A 156 1.52 -5.34 -14.23
C ALA A 156 0.60 -5.77 -13.08
N TYR A 157 0.77 -5.12 -11.92
CA TYR A 157 0.02 -5.45 -10.71
C TYR A 157 -0.90 -4.30 -10.33
N VAL A 158 -2.18 -4.63 -10.11
CA VAL A 158 -3.19 -3.68 -9.64
C VAL A 158 -3.07 -3.56 -8.13
N TRP A 159 -2.41 -2.52 -7.66
CA TRP A 159 -2.20 -2.31 -6.22
C TRP A 159 -3.36 -1.60 -5.52
N LYS A 160 -4.22 -0.92 -6.28
CA LYS A 160 -5.38 -0.22 -5.72
C LYS A 160 -6.49 -0.03 -6.74
N THR A 161 -7.71 -0.28 -6.33
CA THR A 161 -8.91 0.17 -7.04
C THR A 161 -9.69 1.12 -6.15
N THR A 162 -10.28 2.15 -6.75
CA THR A 162 -11.17 3.09 -6.04
C THR A 162 -12.41 3.34 -6.89
N ALA A 163 -13.59 3.19 -6.31
CA ALA A 163 -14.84 3.49 -6.96
C ALA A 163 -15.30 4.90 -6.60
N ASP A 164 -15.12 5.86 -7.50
CA ASP A 164 -15.67 7.21 -7.35
C ASP A 164 -17.10 7.28 -7.93
N PRO A 165 -18.07 7.93 -7.25
CA PRO A 165 -19.45 8.05 -7.75
C PRO A 165 -19.59 8.79 -9.08
N PHE A 166 -18.67 9.70 -9.40
CA PHE A 166 -18.73 10.56 -10.59
C PHE A 166 -17.85 10.04 -11.73
N VAL A 167 -16.65 9.57 -11.42
CA VAL A 167 -15.68 9.09 -12.43
C VAL A 167 -15.85 7.58 -12.71
N GLY A 168 -16.41 6.83 -11.77
CA GLY A 168 -16.51 5.38 -11.81
C GLY A 168 -15.31 4.69 -11.14
N LYS A 169 -15.08 3.42 -11.51
CA LYS A 169 -13.96 2.63 -10.97
C LYS A 169 -12.64 3.11 -11.58
N MET A 170 -11.71 3.53 -10.74
CA MET A 170 -10.33 3.86 -11.08
C MET A 170 -9.44 2.71 -10.63
N THR A 171 -8.59 2.25 -11.53
CA THR A 171 -7.68 1.13 -11.29
C THR A 171 -6.25 1.66 -11.38
N TYR A 172 -5.54 1.63 -10.26
CA TYR A 172 -4.13 1.98 -10.18
C TYR A 172 -3.28 0.72 -10.23
N PHE A 173 -2.26 0.74 -11.07
CA PHE A 173 -1.38 -0.39 -11.27
C PHE A 173 0.06 0.07 -11.45
N ARG A 174 0.99 -0.86 -11.19
CA ARG A 174 2.41 -0.70 -11.47
C ARG A 174 2.80 -1.69 -12.55
N VAL A 175 3.49 -1.24 -13.59
CA VAL A 175 4.08 -2.12 -14.60
C VAL A 175 5.44 -2.58 -14.07
N PHE A 176 5.65 -3.89 -13.98
CA PHE A 176 6.94 -4.46 -13.57
C PHE A 176 7.80 -4.87 -14.76
N SER A 177 7.17 -5.32 -15.84
CA SER A 177 7.80 -5.77 -17.08
C SER A 177 6.89 -5.47 -18.26
N GLY A 178 7.47 -5.19 -19.42
CA GLY A 178 6.75 -4.82 -20.63
C GLY A 178 6.22 -3.39 -20.61
N SER A 179 5.33 -3.08 -21.55
CA SER A 179 4.71 -1.76 -21.68
C SER A 179 3.23 -1.87 -22.07
N ILE A 180 2.45 -0.84 -21.75
CA ILE A 180 1.02 -0.76 -22.09
C ILE A 180 0.79 0.49 -22.92
N THR A 181 0.23 0.32 -24.12
CA THR A 181 -0.18 1.44 -24.97
C THR A 181 -1.65 1.81 -24.70
N ALA A 182 -2.00 3.07 -24.90
CA ALA A 182 -3.38 3.53 -24.78
C ALA A 182 -4.30 2.74 -25.72
N ASP A 183 -5.50 2.40 -25.24
CA ASP A 183 -6.50 1.58 -25.95
C ASP A 183 -6.08 0.13 -26.26
N ALA A 184 -4.91 -0.32 -25.80
CA ALA A 184 -4.51 -1.72 -25.90
C ALA A 184 -5.44 -2.63 -25.10
N HIS A 185 -5.54 -3.88 -25.54
CA HIS A 185 -6.17 -4.94 -24.78
C HIS A 185 -5.12 -5.67 -23.95
N VAL A 186 -5.37 -5.84 -22.66
CA VAL A 186 -4.55 -6.66 -21.77
C VAL A 186 -5.39 -7.78 -21.19
N TRP A 187 -4.73 -8.85 -20.75
CA TRP A 187 -5.39 -9.97 -20.11
C TRP A 187 -5.30 -9.85 -18.59
N ASN A 188 -6.45 -9.83 -17.90
CA ASN A 188 -6.51 -10.00 -16.45
C ASN A 188 -6.48 -11.50 -16.13
N GLN A 189 -5.33 -11.97 -15.65
CA GLN A 189 -5.09 -13.39 -15.39
C GLN A 189 -5.97 -13.93 -14.26
N ASN A 190 -6.21 -13.15 -13.21
CA ASN A 190 -6.99 -13.57 -12.04
C ASN A 190 -8.48 -13.72 -12.36
N LYS A 191 -9.00 -12.97 -13.33
CA LYS A 191 -10.42 -12.96 -13.71
C LYS A 191 -10.70 -13.66 -15.04
N SER A 192 -9.65 -14.08 -15.75
CA SER A 192 -9.75 -14.61 -17.11
C SER A 192 -10.56 -13.69 -18.03
N ALA A 193 -10.25 -12.39 -17.97
CA ALA A 193 -10.99 -11.34 -18.64
C ALA A 193 -10.07 -10.50 -19.53
N ASP A 194 -10.59 -10.11 -20.69
CA ASP A 194 -9.93 -9.21 -21.61
C ASP A 194 -10.36 -7.77 -21.27
N GLU A 195 -9.40 -6.89 -20.99
CA GLU A 195 -9.64 -5.53 -20.50
C GLU A 195 -9.00 -4.52 -21.46
N ARG A 196 -9.80 -3.58 -21.96
CA ARG A 196 -9.33 -2.50 -22.83
C ARG A 196 -8.84 -1.32 -22.00
N MET A 197 -7.62 -0.87 -22.25
CA MET A 197 -6.96 0.24 -21.56
C MET A 197 -7.40 1.62 -22.05
N SER A 198 -8.72 1.88 -21.98
CA SER A 198 -9.33 3.15 -22.37
C SER A 198 -9.13 4.21 -21.28
N GLY A 199 -8.55 5.35 -21.64
CA GLY A 199 -8.30 6.45 -20.69
C GLY A 199 -7.11 6.17 -19.77
N LEU A 200 -6.04 5.60 -20.32
CA LEU A 200 -4.76 5.42 -19.66
C LEU A 200 -4.13 6.79 -19.30
N HIS A 201 -3.72 6.98 -18.04
CA HIS A 201 -3.18 8.25 -17.57
C HIS A 201 -2.25 8.11 -16.36
N PHE A 202 -1.42 9.13 -16.16
CA PHE A 202 -0.71 9.37 -14.91
C PHE A 202 -1.53 10.30 -14.02
N GLN A 203 -1.59 9.97 -12.72
CA GLN A 203 -2.28 10.79 -11.73
C GLN A 203 -1.30 11.72 -11.02
N ARG A 204 -1.47 13.04 -11.14
CA ARG A 204 -0.67 14.05 -10.43
C ARG A 204 -1.56 14.88 -9.52
N GLY A 205 -1.76 14.41 -8.29
CA GLY A 205 -2.70 15.06 -7.36
C GLY A 205 -4.12 15.06 -7.92
N LYS A 206 -4.68 16.25 -8.21
CA LYS A 206 -6.00 16.40 -8.86
C LYS A 206 -5.94 16.38 -10.39
N GLU A 207 -4.75 16.52 -10.96
CA GLU A 207 -4.55 16.58 -12.40
C GLU A 207 -4.44 15.17 -13.00
N VAL A 208 -5.13 14.97 -14.12
CA VAL A 208 -5.10 13.73 -14.91
C VAL A 208 -4.28 14.02 -16.16
N ILE A 209 -3.16 13.31 -16.32
CA ILE A 209 -2.24 13.49 -17.46
C ILE A 209 -2.40 12.28 -18.39
N PRO A 210 -3.05 12.42 -19.56
CA PRO A 210 -3.23 11.30 -20.49
C PRO A 210 -1.88 10.71 -20.92
N ALA A 211 -1.78 9.37 -20.87
CA ALA A 211 -0.57 8.65 -21.24
C ALA A 211 -0.80 7.87 -22.53
N LYS A 212 0.11 8.01 -23.49
CA LYS A 212 0.07 7.21 -24.74
C LYS A 212 0.66 5.82 -24.53
N VAL A 213 1.70 5.74 -23.71
CA VAL A 213 2.43 4.53 -23.35
C VAL A 213 2.79 4.62 -21.87
N VAL A 214 2.75 3.50 -21.19
CA VAL A 214 3.21 3.31 -19.81
C VAL A 214 4.29 2.24 -19.83
N HIS A 215 5.47 2.58 -19.34
CA HIS A 215 6.70 1.80 -19.46
C HIS A 215 6.95 0.91 -18.22
N ALA A 216 7.89 -0.02 -18.33
CA ALA A 216 8.29 -0.84 -17.19
C ALA A 216 8.82 0.04 -16.04
N GLY A 217 8.26 -0.13 -14.85
CA GLY A 217 8.56 0.67 -13.66
C GLY A 217 7.54 1.76 -13.36
N ASP A 218 6.74 2.18 -14.33
CA ASP A 218 5.75 3.24 -14.17
C ASP A 218 4.57 2.82 -13.29
N ILE A 219 3.97 3.82 -12.63
CA ILE A 219 2.70 3.70 -11.93
C ILE A 219 1.67 4.53 -12.68
N ALA A 220 0.63 3.88 -13.18
CA ALA A 220 -0.42 4.52 -13.96
C ALA A 220 -1.80 4.15 -13.44
N ALA A 221 -2.81 4.81 -13.99
CA ALA A 221 -4.20 4.53 -13.72
C ALA A 221 -5.01 4.42 -15.02
N VAL A 222 -6.09 3.65 -14.92
CA VAL A 222 -7.08 3.48 -15.99
C VAL A 222 -8.47 3.51 -15.38
N SER A 223 -9.39 4.18 -16.07
CA SER A 223 -10.77 4.34 -15.63
C SER A 223 -11.67 3.28 -16.26
N LYS A 224 -12.74 2.92 -15.55
CA LYS A 224 -13.89 2.14 -16.06
C LYS A 224 -13.55 0.71 -16.54
N LEU A 225 -12.59 0.05 -15.89
CA LEU A 225 -12.44 -1.39 -16.04
C LEU A 225 -13.59 -2.13 -15.34
N ASN A 226 -14.04 -3.23 -15.96
CA ASN A 226 -15.26 -3.91 -15.54
C ASN A 226 -15.00 -5.06 -14.57
N ALA A 227 -14.01 -5.90 -14.85
CA ALA A 227 -13.76 -7.14 -14.12
C ALA A 227 -12.66 -7.00 -13.06
N THR A 228 -11.72 -6.09 -13.31
CA THR A 228 -10.49 -5.96 -12.54
C THR A 228 -10.69 -5.46 -11.12
N SER A 229 -10.05 -6.08 -10.13
CA SER A 229 -10.06 -5.66 -8.72
C SER A 229 -8.64 -5.54 -8.14
N THR A 230 -8.54 -4.96 -6.94
CA THR A 230 -7.27 -4.84 -6.21
C THR A 230 -6.60 -6.21 -6.04
N GLY A 231 -5.30 -6.26 -6.32
CA GLY A 231 -4.48 -7.46 -6.28
C GLY A 231 -4.49 -8.28 -7.57
N ASP A 232 -5.20 -7.88 -8.62
CA ASP A 232 -5.17 -8.60 -9.88
C ASP A 232 -3.91 -8.29 -10.71
N THR A 233 -3.57 -9.20 -11.63
CA THR A 233 -2.41 -9.10 -12.53
C THR A 233 -2.87 -8.91 -13.97
N PHE A 234 -2.29 -7.93 -14.66
CA PHE A 234 -2.37 -7.81 -16.10
C PHE A 234 -1.15 -8.45 -16.76
N CYS A 235 -1.39 -9.22 -17.81
CA CYS A 235 -0.35 -9.84 -18.62
C CYS A 235 -0.79 -10.00 -20.08
N ASP A 236 0.07 -10.60 -20.89
CA ASP A 236 -0.29 -11.06 -22.23
C ASP A 236 -1.10 -12.36 -22.16
N LYS A 237 -2.13 -12.49 -22.99
CA LYS A 237 -2.97 -13.70 -23.03
C LYS A 237 -2.18 -14.97 -23.40
N GLY A 238 -1.16 -14.81 -24.25
CA GLY A 238 -0.27 -15.90 -24.67
C GLY A 238 0.82 -16.23 -23.64
N HIS A 239 1.05 -15.35 -22.66
CA HIS A 239 2.07 -15.48 -21.63
C HIS A 239 1.45 -15.22 -20.25
N PRO A 240 0.65 -16.18 -19.73
CA PRO A 240 -0.11 -15.98 -18.50
C PRO A 240 0.83 -15.89 -17.28
N LEU A 241 0.79 -14.74 -16.61
CA LEU A 241 1.56 -14.46 -15.40
C LEU A 241 0.64 -14.04 -14.26
N THR A 242 0.94 -14.49 -13.04
CA THR A 242 0.25 -14.06 -11.83
C THR A 242 1.25 -13.53 -10.81
N ILE A 243 1.13 -12.25 -10.46
CA ILE A 243 1.93 -11.65 -9.39
C ILE A 243 1.28 -12.01 -8.05
N VAL A 244 2.10 -12.43 -7.09
CA VAL A 244 1.63 -12.88 -5.78
C VAL A 244 0.98 -11.71 -5.02
N LYS A 245 -0.24 -11.93 -4.53
CA LYS A 245 -0.96 -10.94 -3.71
C LYS A 245 -0.29 -10.84 -2.33
N PRO A 246 -0.12 -9.62 -1.77
CA PRO A 246 0.30 -9.45 -0.39
C PRO A 246 -0.63 -10.18 0.57
N THR A 247 -0.05 -10.80 1.60
CA THR A 247 -0.83 -11.41 2.67
C THR A 247 -1.31 -10.32 3.63
N PHE A 248 -2.63 -10.19 3.79
CA PHE A 248 -3.22 -9.23 4.71
C PHE A 248 -3.49 -9.89 6.07
N PRO A 249 -3.34 -9.15 7.18
CA PRO A 249 -3.68 -9.65 8.50
C PRO A 249 -5.19 -9.96 8.61
N ALA A 250 -5.54 -10.91 9.48
CA ALA A 250 -6.93 -11.22 9.78
C ALA A 250 -7.60 -10.08 10.55
N ALA A 251 -8.88 -9.85 10.28
CA ALA A 251 -9.67 -8.86 10.99
C ALA A 251 -9.75 -9.17 12.49
N LEU A 252 -9.46 -8.17 13.32
CA LEU A 252 -9.43 -8.26 14.79
C LEU A 252 -10.71 -7.72 15.45
N TYR A 253 -11.48 -6.92 14.72
CA TYR A 253 -12.67 -6.25 15.21
C TYR A 253 -13.85 -6.54 14.29
N ARG A 254 -15.03 -6.78 14.87
CA ARG A 254 -16.25 -7.12 14.14
C ARG A 254 -17.44 -6.36 14.70
N VAL A 255 -18.31 -5.93 13.81
CA VAL A 255 -19.55 -5.24 14.15
C VAL A 255 -20.69 -5.73 13.28
N ALA A 256 -21.90 -5.75 13.83
CA ALA A 256 -23.09 -5.95 13.03
C ALA A 256 -23.56 -4.59 12.51
N ILE A 257 -24.09 -4.60 11.29
CA ILE A 257 -24.50 -3.38 10.60
C ILE A 257 -25.94 -3.49 10.12
N THR A 258 -26.67 -2.39 10.26
CA THR A 258 -28.05 -2.25 9.79
C THR A 258 -28.21 -0.99 8.95
N PRO A 259 -29.01 -1.02 7.88
CA PRO A 259 -29.31 0.16 7.09
C PRO A 259 -30.19 1.14 7.89
N LYS A 260 -29.96 2.44 7.75
CA LYS A 260 -30.80 3.48 8.38
C LYS A 260 -32.20 3.54 7.77
N THR A 261 -32.29 3.31 6.46
CA THR A 261 -33.54 3.37 5.70
C THR A 261 -33.72 2.16 4.79
N GLN A 262 -34.94 1.93 4.29
CA GLN A 262 -35.19 0.87 3.32
C GLN A 262 -34.45 1.10 1.98
N ALA A 263 -34.22 2.36 1.60
CA ALA A 263 -33.44 2.69 0.42
C ALA A 263 -31.95 2.32 0.59
N ASP A 264 -31.41 2.50 1.79
CA ASP A 264 -30.05 2.07 2.14
C ASP A 264 -29.92 0.53 2.10
N ALA A 265 -30.95 -0.18 2.55
CA ALA A 265 -30.97 -1.65 2.57
C ALA A 265 -30.74 -2.27 1.18
N ALA A 266 -31.27 -1.65 0.12
CA ALA A 266 -31.07 -2.11 -1.25
C ALA A 266 -29.63 -1.91 -1.76
N LYS A 267 -28.88 -0.98 -1.18
CA LYS A 267 -27.53 -0.57 -1.63
C LYS A 267 -26.40 -1.03 -0.71
N ILE A 268 -26.71 -1.52 0.49
CA ILE A 268 -25.72 -1.82 1.52
C ILE A 268 -24.71 -2.89 1.04
N SER A 269 -25.17 -4.03 0.54
CA SER A 269 -24.30 -5.14 0.12
C SER A 269 -23.34 -4.75 -1.00
N SER A 270 -23.83 -4.05 -2.02
CA SER A 270 -22.98 -3.61 -3.14
C SER A 270 -21.97 -2.54 -2.71
N THR A 271 -22.33 -1.69 -1.75
CA THR A 271 -21.44 -0.68 -1.17
C THR A 271 -20.34 -1.32 -0.34
N LEU A 272 -20.67 -2.29 0.51
CA LEU A 272 -19.69 -3.02 1.33
C LEU A 272 -18.71 -3.81 0.47
N THR A 273 -19.18 -4.47 -0.60
CA THR A 273 -18.29 -5.15 -1.55
C THR A 273 -17.31 -4.18 -2.18
N ARG A 274 -17.78 -3.02 -2.66
CA ARG A 274 -16.88 -1.98 -3.20
C ARG A 274 -15.89 -1.49 -2.17
N LEU A 275 -16.32 -1.31 -0.92
CA LEU A 275 -15.45 -0.86 0.16
C LEU A 275 -14.33 -1.88 0.46
N CYS A 276 -14.65 -3.17 0.48
CA CYS A 276 -13.67 -4.24 0.68
C CYS A 276 -12.77 -4.47 -0.55
N GLU A 277 -13.23 -4.09 -1.75
CA GLU A 277 -12.34 -4.02 -2.93
C GLU A 277 -11.29 -2.91 -2.82
N GLU A 278 -11.64 -1.76 -2.22
CA GLU A 278 -10.71 -0.65 -1.98
C GLU A 278 -9.73 -0.95 -0.84
N ASP A 279 -10.19 -1.66 0.20
CA ASP A 279 -9.42 -2.01 1.38
C ASP A 279 -9.50 -3.53 1.65
N MET A 280 -8.45 -4.24 1.25
CA MET A 280 -8.35 -5.69 1.39
C MET A 280 -8.24 -6.19 2.84
N THR A 281 -8.10 -5.30 3.82
CA THR A 281 -8.15 -5.67 5.25
C THR A 281 -9.57 -5.60 5.83
N LEU A 282 -10.52 -5.08 5.06
CA LEU A 282 -11.94 -5.15 5.38
C LEU A 282 -12.57 -6.39 4.75
N SER A 283 -13.47 -7.02 5.50
CA SER A 283 -14.29 -8.10 5.00
C SER A 283 -15.70 -8.00 5.55
N TRP A 284 -16.67 -8.44 4.77
CA TRP A 284 -18.06 -8.48 5.21
C TRP A 284 -18.71 -9.81 4.81
N HIS A 285 -19.68 -10.25 5.60
CA HIS A 285 -20.48 -11.42 5.31
C HIS A 285 -21.86 -11.31 5.96
N ASN A 286 -22.80 -12.17 5.55
CA ASN A 286 -24.04 -12.37 6.28
C ASN A 286 -23.93 -13.62 7.15
N ASP A 287 -24.18 -13.48 8.44
CA ASP A 287 -24.19 -14.59 9.38
C ASP A 287 -25.44 -15.46 9.12
N PRO A 288 -25.28 -16.77 8.82
CA PRO A 288 -26.42 -17.63 8.48
C PRO A 288 -27.31 -17.99 9.67
N VAL A 289 -26.84 -17.79 10.92
CA VAL A 289 -27.57 -18.13 12.14
C VAL A 289 -28.27 -16.91 12.72
N THR A 290 -27.56 -15.79 12.83
CA THR A 290 -28.14 -14.55 13.39
C THR A 290 -28.87 -13.71 12.34
N HIS A 291 -28.65 -14.01 11.05
CA HIS A 291 -29.13 -13.23 9.90
C HIS A 291 -28.68 -11.76 9.92
N GLU A 292 -27.56 -11.47 10.60
CA GLU A 292 -26.97 -10.15 10.64
C GLU A 292 -25.91 -9.99 9.56
N THR A 293 -25.87 -8.82 8.94
CA THR A 293 -24.73 -8.42 8.12
C THR A 293 -23.60 -7.99 9.05
N VAL A 294 -22.46 -8.65 8.96
CA VAL A 294 -21.28 -8.41 9.81
C VAL A 294 -20.18 -7.79 8.96
N LEU A 295 -19.64 -6.67 9.43
CA LEU A 295 -18.46 -6.00 8.89
C LEU A 295 -17.28 -6.21 9.84
N GLN A 296 -16.10 -6.49 9.29
CA GLN A 296 -14.90 -6.84 10.03
C GLN A 296 -13.71 -6.04 9.50
N GLY A 297 -12.80 -5.68 10.41
CA GLY A 297 -11.58 -4.94 10.10
C GLY A 297 -10.52 -5.05 11.19
N MET A 298 -9.47 -4.25 11.10
CA MET A 298 -8.31 -4.26 12.00
C MET A 298 -8.58 -3.58 13.35
N GLY A 299 -9.56 -2.69 13.42
CA GLY A 299 -9.88 -1.95 14.64
C GLY A 299 -11.14 -1.09 14.50
N ASP A 300 -11.57 -0.52 15.62
CA ASP A 300 -12.73 0.38 15.73
C ASP A 300 -12.59 1.62 14.83
N GLN A 301 -11.44 2.29 14.85
CA GLN A 301 -11.19 3.48 14.03
C GLN A 301 -11.32 3.21 12.53
N GLN A 302 -10.86 2.04 12.07
CA GLN A 302 -10.98 1.65 10.67
C GLN A 302 -12.44 1.43 10.28
N ILE A 303 -13.21 0.76 11.15
CA ILE A 303 -14.64 0.54 10.96
C ILE A 303 -15.40 1.87 10.93
N ASP A 304 -15.07 2.82 11.82
CA ASP A 304 -15.71 4.13 11.85
C ASP A 304 -15.44 4.93 10.55
N VAL A 305 -14.19 4.91 10.06
CA VAL A 305 -13.83 5.52 8.78
C VAL A 305 -14.57 4.82 7.62
N ALA A 306 -14.67 3.49 7.65
CA ALA A 306 -15.39 2.71 6.65
C ALA A 306 -16.88 3.10 6.59
N VAL A 307 -17.55 3.18 7.73
CA VAL A 307 -18.96 3.59 7.83
C VAL A 307 -19.16 5.06 7.45
N HIS A 308 -18.24 5.95 7.84
CA HIS A 308 -18.30 7.34 7.40
C HIS A 308 -18.14 7.47 5.88
N ARG A 309 -17.30 6.63 5.25
CA ARG A 309 -17.15 6.56 3.79
C ARG A 309 -18.42 6.06 3.10
N THR A 310 -19.15 5.10 3.67
CA THR A 310 -20.43 4.66 3.06
C THR A 310 -21.43 5.80 3.00
N GLN A 311 -21.50 6.62 4.06
CA GLN A 311 -22.39 7.77 4.12
C GLN A 311 -21.95 8.91 3.19
N THR A 312 -20.66 9.27 3.20
CA THR A 312 -20.17 10.45 2.45
C THR A 312 -19.98 10.18 0.96
N LYS A 313 -19.45 9.00 0.60
CA LYS A 313 -19.13 8.65 -0.80
C LYS A 313 -20.31 8.00 -1.49
N PHE A 314 -20.97 7.05 -0.83
CA PHE A 314 -22.02 6.24 -1.46
C PHE A 314 -23.44 6.65 -1.06
N GLN A 315 -23.57 7.64 -0.17
CA GLN A 315 -24.85 8.12 0.35
C GLN A 315 -25.68 6.99 0.97
N VAL A 316 -25.01 6.00 1.57
CA VAL A 316 -25.63 4.86 2.26
C VAL A 316 -25.45 5.01 3.76
N GLY A 317 -26.58 5.17 4.45
CA GLY A 317 -26.63 5.28 5.90
C GLY A 317 -26.58 3.92 6.59
N ILE A 318 -25.56 3.72 7.44
CA ILE A 318 -25.36 2.49 8.21
C ILE A 318 -25.35 2.83 9.71
N ILE A 319 -25.96 1.96 10.52
CA ILE A 319 -25.89 1.95 11.99
C ILE A 319 -25.09 0.71 12.39
N ILE A 320 -24.21 0.91 13.37
CA ILE A 320 -23.35 -0.13 13.92
C ILE A 320 -23.93 -0.60 15.25
N HIS A 321 -23.94 -1.90 15.49
CA HIS A 321 -24.27 -2.50 16.78
C HIS A 321 -23.41 -3.73 17.08
N GLU A 322 -23.43 -4.18 18.33
CA GLU A 322 -22.69 -5.36 18.74
C GLU A 322 -23.29 -6.62 18.07
N PRO A 323 -22.47 -7.49 17.43
CA PRO A 323 -22.97 -8.71 16.80
C PRO A 323 -23.60 -9.65 17.81
N LYS A 324 -24.74 -10.25 17.44
CA LYS A 324 -25.40 -11.25 18.28
C LYS A 324 -24.54 -12.51 18.40
N ILE A 325 -24.60 -13.13 19.57
CA ILE A 325 -23.97 -14.43 19.82
C ILE A 325 -24.98 -15.51 19.44
N PRO A 326 -24.64 -16.45 18.52
CA PRO A 326 -25.52 -17.56 18.20
C PRO A 326 -25.49 -18.60 19.32
N TYR A 327 -26.42 -18.50 20.27
CA TYR A 327 -26.60 -19.49 21.32
C TYR A 327 -27.09 -20.82 20.75
N ARG A 328 -26.55 -21.93 21.28
CA ARG A 328 -27.01 -23.28 20.97
C ARG A 328 -27.52 -23.93 22.23
N GLU A 329 -28.70 -24.54 22.14
CA GLU A 329 -29.25 -25.35 23.21
C GLU A 329 -28.71 -26.77 23.12
N GLY A 330 -28.35 -27.34 24.27
CA GLY A 330 -27.85 -28.71 24.39
C GLY A 330 -28.48 -29.41 25.58
N ILE A 331 -28.79 -30.69 25.41
CA ILE A 331 -29.34 -31.52 26.49
C ILE A 331 -28.17 -32.22 27.20
N THR A 332 -28.09 -32.09 28.53
CA THR A 332 -26.98 -32.67 29.33
C THR A 332 -27.23 -34.10 29.80
N ARG A 333 -28.48 -34.57 29.77
CA ARG A 333 -28.89 -35.90 30.24
C ARG A 333 -29.86 -36.55 29.28
N LYS A 334 -29.77 -37.88 29.14
CA LYS A 334 -30.79 -38.65 28.41
C LYS A 334 -32.11 -38.56 29.19
N ALA A 335 -33.18 -38.14 28.52
CA ALA A 335 -34.53 -38.08 29.07
C ALA A 335 -35.51 -38.68 28.06
N THR A 336 -36.57 -39.30 28.56
CA THR A 336 -37.65 -39.87 27.75
C THR A 336 -38.95 -39.22 28.18
N ALA A 337 -39.73 -38.72 27.22
CA ALA A 337 -41.00 -38.06 27.49
C ALA A 337 -42.07 -38.59 26.52
N GLN A 338 -43.24 -38.96 27.05
CA GLN A 338 -44.39 -39.34 26.22
C GLN A 338 -45.39 -38.18 26.17
N TYR A 339 -45.75 -37.75 24.96
CA TYR A 339 -46.79 -36.75 24.74
C TYR A 339 -48.01 -37.39 24.05
N ARG A 340 -49.21 -37.11 24.58
CA ARG A 340 -50.48 -37.51 23.97
C ARG A 340 -51.25 -36.27 23.57
N HIS A 341 -51.33 -35.98 22.28
CA HIS A 341 -52.22 -34.94 21.76
C HIS A 341 -53.63 -35.50 21.63
N LYS A 342 -54.60 -34.91 22.34
CA LYS A 342 -56.02 -35.22 22.18
C LYS A 342 -56.78 -33.94 21.85
N ASN A 343 -57.04 -33.72 20.57
CA ASN A 343 -57.92 -32.63 20.13
C ASN A 343 -59.33 -33.19 19.99
N ASN A 344 -60.32 -32.53 20.57
CA ASN A 344 -61.72 -32.96 20.51
C ASN A 344 -62.60 -31.84 19.93
N PRO A 345 -62.64 -31.65 18.60
CA PRO A 345 -63.78 -31.05 17.93
C PRO A 345 -64.64 -32.16 17.28
N VAL A 346 -65.94 -31.93 17.23
CA VAL A 346 -67.01 -32.89 16.90
C VAL A 346 -66.93 -33.48 15.49
N GLU A 347 -65.99 -33.06 14.63
CA GLU A 347 -65.75 -33.67 13.33
C GLU A 347 -64.23 -33.85 13.10
N GLN A 348 -63.80 -35.12 13.02
CA GLN A 348 -62.43 -35.62 12.80
C GLN A 348 -61.42 -35.40 13.94
N GLY A 349 -61.44 -36.31 14.93
CA GLY A 349 -60.42 -36.39 15.98
C GLY A 349 -59.12 -37.02 15.49
N ASN A 350 -58.05 -36.22 15.40
CA ASN A 350 -56.68 -36.71 15.16
C ASN A 350 -56.00 -37.04 16.49
N LEU A 351 -55.51 -38.28 16.62
CA LEU A 351 -54.81 -38.77 17.81
C LEU A 351 -53.39 -39.17 17.41
N ALA A 352 -52.39 -38.48 17.97
CA ALA A 352 -50.98 -38.75 17.72
C ALA A 352 -50.25 -39.00 19.06
N LYS A 353 -49.43 -40.05 19.09
CA LYS A 353 -48.54 -40.38 20.21
C LYS A 353 -47.10 -40.44 19.68
N CYS A 354 -46.26 -39.54 20.16
CA CYS A 354 -44.80 -39.60 19.95
C CYS A 354 -44.16 -40.19 21.22
N ILE A 355 -43.23 -41.13 21.01
CA ILE A 355 -42.42 -41.78 22.06
C ILE A 355 -41.02 -41.19 22.03
#